data_AF-A0A7X7SQH0-F1
#
_entry.id   AF-A0A7X7SQH0-F1
#
_cell.length_a   1.000
_cell.length_b   1.000
_cell.length_c   1.000
_cell.angle_alpha   90.00
_cell.angle_beta   90.00
_cell.angle_gamma   90.00
#
_symmetry.space_group_name_H-M   'P 1'
#
loop_
_entity.id
_entity.type
_entity.pdbx_description
1 polymer ?
#
loop_
_entity_poly.entity_id
_entity_poly.type
_entity_poly.pdbx_seq_one_letter_code
_entity_poly.pdbx_strand_id
1 'polypeptide(L)' 'MDGLFKLLGILLACYVALALQRGVVYAKSGPWGRHYRRDDDRFGYWSAIVAYVLLSLALLFIF' A
#
# COMPACT_ATOMS: atom_id res chain seq x y z
N MET A 1 14.37 -0.72 -19.80
CA MET A 1 12.91 -0.87 -19.56
C MET A 1 12.59 -0.39 -18.13
N ASP A 2 13.21 0.72 -17.71
CA ASP A 2 13.56 0.96 -16.31
C ASP A 2 12.69 2.06 -15.68
N GLY A 3 11.93 2.78 -16.51
CA GLY A 3 11.07 3.88 -16.08
C GLY A 3 9.73 3.41 -15.50
N LEU A 4 9.13 2.34 -16.02
CA LEU A 4 7.79 1.89 -15.63
C LEU A 4 7.77 1.35 -14.20
N PHE A 5 8.78 0.55 -13.81
CA PHE A 5 8.91 -0.01 -12.46
C PHE A 5 9.15 1.08 -11.42
N LYS A 6 10.02 2.05 -11.71
CA LYS A 6 10.19 3.26 -10.89
C LYS A 6 8.91 4.07 -10.74
N LEU A 7 8.17 4.27 -11.83
CA LEU A 7 6.88 4.96 -11.81
C LEU A 7 5.86 4.22 -10.94
N LEU A 8 5.78 2.89 -11.07
CA LEU A 8 4.92 2.05 -10.23
C LEU A 8 5.32 2.15 -8.76
N GLY A 9 6.61 2.06 -8.45
CA GLY A 9 7.14 2.19 -7.10
C GLY A 9 6.78 3.53 -6.46
N ILE A 10 6.98 4.64 -7.19
CA ILE A 10 6.61 6.00 -6.75
C ILE A 10 5.10 6.13 -6.57
N LEU A 11 4.31 5.63 -7.51
CA LEU A 11 2.85 5.68 -7.44
C LEU A 11 2.34 4.90 -6.22
N LEU A 12 2.93 3.72 -5.95
CA LEU A 12 2.61 2.91 -4.78
C LEU A 12 3.01 3.61 -3.48
N ALA A 13 4.19 4.24 -3.43
CA ALA A 13 4.63 5.03 -2.29
C ALA A 13 3.68 6.21 -2.02
N CYS A 14 3.24 6.89 -3.08
CA CYS A 14 2.26 7.97 -2.99
C CYS A 14 0.91 7.47 -2.49
N TYR A 15 0.47 6.29 -2.95
CA TYR A 15 -0.74 5.64 -2.45
C TYR A 15 -0.63 5.30 -0.95
N VAL A 16 0.51 4.76 -0.49
CA VAL A 16 0.76 4.49 0.94
C VAL A 16 0.71 5.78 1.76
N ALA A 17 1.33 6.87 1.27
CA ALA A 17 1.29 8.17 1.94
C ALA A 17 -0.15 8.72 2.05
N LEU A 18 -0.95 8.60 0.98
CA LEU A 18 -2.36 8.96 0.99
C LEU A 18 -3.18 8.09 1.96
N ALA A 19 -2.88 6.80 2.02
CA ALA A 19 -3.54 5.86 2.93
C ALA A 19 -3.18 6.13 4.41
N LEU A 20 -1.95 6.59 4.67
CA LEU A 20 -1.48 7.08 5.97
C LEU A 20 -2.19 8.38 6.37
N GLN A 21 -2.29 9.36 5.46
CA GLN A 21 -2.99 10.62 5.73
C GLN A 21 -4.49 10.42 5.96
N ARG A 22 -5.15 9.59 5.15
CA ARG A 22 -6.58 9.29 5.34
C ARG A 22 -6.86 8.39 6.54
N GLY A 23 -5.85 7.68 7.06
CA GLY A 23 -6.05 6.65 8.09
C GLY A 23 -6.94 5.50 7.60
N VAL A 24 -7.04 5.32 6.27
CA VAL A 24 -7.91 4.34 5.61
C VAL A 24 -7.10 3.66 4.51
N VAL A 25 -6.94 2.35 4.61
CA VAL A 25 -6.31 1.51 3.59
C VAL A 25 -7.37 0.63 2.96
N TYR A 26 -7.43 0.65 1.63
CA TYR A 26 -8.28 -0.28 0.89
C TYR A 26 -7.51 -1.58 0.74
N ALA A 27 -7.82 -2.59 1.55
CA ALA A 27 -7.26 -3.92 1.39
C ALA A 27 -8.37 -4.88 0.98
N LYS A 28 -8.12 -5.66 -0.08
CA LYS A 28 -9.10 -6.65 -0.55
C LYS A 28 -9.07 -7.88 0.37
N SER A 29 -9.72 -7.80 1.52
CA SER A 29 -10.00 -8.94 2.38
C SER A 29 -11.37 -9.54 2.04
N GLY A 30 -11.37 -10.50 1.11
CA GLY A 30 -12.56 -11.27 0.70
C GLY A 30 -13.19 -10.86 -0.64
N PRO A 31 -14.36 -11.43 -1.00
CA PRO A 31 -15.04 -11.20 -2.27
C PRO A 31 -15.55 -9.75 -2.47
N TRP A 32 -15.60 -8.96 -1.39
CA TRP A 32 -15.92 -7.54 -1.43
C TRP A 32 -14.86 -6.79 -0.60
N GLY A 33 -14.07 -5.93 -1.25
CA GLY A 33 -12.92 -5.27 -0.61
C GLY A 33 -13.35 -4.45 0.61
N ARG A 34 -12.63 -4.61 1.72
CA ARG A 34 -12.97 -3.95 2.99
C ARG A 34 -12.08 -2.73 3.18
N HIS A 35 -12.68 -1.59 3.51
CA HIS A 35 -11.94 -0.42 3.97
C HIS A 35 -11.45 -0.70 5.39
N TYR A 36 -10.14 -0.87 5.57
CA TYR A 36 -9.56 -0.88 6.91
C TYR A 36 -9.36 0.56 7.36
N ARG A 37 -10.19 0.98 8.32
CA ARG A 37 -9.95 2.20 9.10
C ARG A 37 -8.97 1.87 10.21
N ARG A 38 -8.01 2.77 10.44
CA ARG A 38 -7.01 2.68 11.52
C ARG A 38 -7.64 2.48 12.92
N ASP A 39 -8.88 2.94 13.10
CA ASP A 39 -9.67 2.84 14.32
C ASP A 39 -10.35 1.48 14.51
N ASP A 40 -10.76 0.83 13.41
CA ASP A 40 -11.60 -0.37 13.44
C ASP A 40 -10.74 -1.63 13.58
N ASP A 41 -9.67 -1.73 12.79
CA ASP A 41 -8.76 -2.87 12.81
C ASP A 41 -7.33 -2.44 12.47
N ARG A 42 -6.60 -2.08 13.53
CA ARG A 42 -5.26 -1.50 13.47
C ARG A 42 -4.22 -2.48 12.92
N PHE A 43 -4.39 -3.78 13.17
CA PHE A 43 -3.49 -4.83 12.69
C PHE A 43 -3.64 -5.10 11.19
N GLY A 44 -4.87 -5.15 10.66
CA GLY A 44 -5.13 -5.26 9.23
C GLY A 44 -4.60 -4.06 8.44
N TYR A 45 -4.82 -2.85 8.98
CA TYR A 45 -4.31 -1.60 8.40
C TYR A 45 -2.79 -1.58 8.28
N TRP A 46 -2.07 -1.92 9.36
CA TRP A 46 -0.61 -1.94 9.36
C TRP A 46 -0.03 -3.05 8.49
N SER A 47 -0.63 -4.25 8.48
CA SER A 47 -0.17 -5.35 7.62
C SER A 47 -0.23 -4.99 6.14
N ALA A 48 -1.34 -4.36 5.70
CA ALA A 48 -1.48 -3.92 4.33
C ALA A 48 -0.47 -2.83 3.96
N ILE A 49 -0.25 -1.85 4.85
CA ILE A 49 0.78 -0.82 4.64
C ILE A 49 2.17 -1.44 4.51
N VAL A 50 2.54 -2.33 5.42
CA VAL A 50 3.85 -2.98 5.40
C VAL A 50 4.04 -3.77 4.10
N ALA A 51 3.01 -4.49 3.65
CA ALA A 51 3.05 -5.20 2.38
C ALA A 51 3.22 -4.25 1.18
N TYR A 52 2.48 -3.14 1.13
CA TYR A 52 2.64 -2.13 0.08
C TYR A 52 4.01 -1.46 0.12
N VAL A 53 4.54 -1.13 1.30
CA VAL A 53 5.88 -0.54 1.45
C VAL A 53 6.97 -1.51 0.96
N LEU A 54 6.89 -2.78 1.36
CA LEU A 54 7.81 -3.81 0.89
C LEU A 54 7.75 -3.99 -0.62
N LEU A 55 6.55 -4.00 -1.20
CA LEU A 55 6.36 -4.11 -2.65
C LEU A 55 6.94 -2.88 -3.38
N SER A 56 6.72 -1.68 -2.86
CA SER A 56 7.28 -0.44 -3.41
C SER A 56 8.82 -0.46 -3.38
N LEU A 57 9.41 -0.90 -2.27
CA LEU A 57 10.86 -1.08 -2.14
C LEU A 57 11.40 -2.11 -3.14
N ALA A 58 10.73 -3.24 -3.29
CA ALA A 58 11.11 -4.26 -4.27
C ALA A 58 11.07 -3.72 -5.70
N LEU A 59 10.02 -2.96 -6.05
CA LEU A 59 9.89 -2.30 -7.35
C LEU A 59 10.95 -1.21 -7.62
N LEU A 60 11.55 -0.63 -6.58
CA LEU A 60 12.55 0.43 -6.71
C LEU A 60 14.01 -0.06 -6.63
N PHE A 61 14.27 -1.14 -5.89
CA PHE A 61 15.62 -1.64 -5.59
C PHE A 61 15.96 -2.96 -6.28
N ILE A 62 14.97 -3.82 -6.57
CA ILE A 62 15.21 -5.14 -7.16
C ILE A 62 14.99 -5.13 -8.68
N PHE A 63 13.98 -4.39 -9.16
CA PHE A 63 13.67 -4.21 -10.58
C PHE A 63 14.23 -2.89 -11.11
#